data_AF-A0A9K3CVY3-F1
#
_entry.id   AF-A0A9K3CVY3-F1
#
_cell.length_a   1.000
_cell.length_b   1.000
_cell.length_c   1.000
_cell.angle_alpha   90.00
_cell.angle_beta   90.00
_cell.angle_gamma   90.00
#
_symmetry.space_group_name_H-M   'P 1'
#
loop_
_entity.id
_entity.type
_entity.pdbx_description
1 polymer ?
#
loop_
_entity_poly.entity_id
_entity_poly.type
_entity_poly.pdbx_seq_one_letter_code
_entity_poly.pdbx_strand_id
1 'polypeptide(L)'
;MGLVGGLCFAALGLMLFAYIFVSKSWVIVRHGSTMLVERFGQFHKQCKPGMHFLIPFVDHPRKVHWRYVDVRRAGNSHETYVVRKTTSVIDLREHVLDFGQQLVITKDTVNIVIDALLYYQIQDARLAALKIRNLPDALELLTQATLR
;
A
#
# COMPACT_ATOMS: atom_id res chain seq x y z
N MET A 1 -19.39 50.47 16.24
CA MET A 1 -18.26 49.95 15.44
C MET A 1 -17.78 48.55 15.87
N GLY A 2 -17.94 48.12 17.13
CA GLY A 2 -17.43 46.80 17.59
C GLY A 2 -18.15 45.56 17.02
N LEU A 3 -19.48 45.61 16.85
CA LEU A 3 -20.25 44.43 16.42
C LEU A 3 -20.00 44.05 14.94
N VAL A 4 -19.94 45.06 14.06
CA VAL A 4 -19.69 44.88 12.62
C VAL A 4 -18.25 44.40 12.37
N GLY A 5 -17.28 44.91 13.13
CA GLY A 5 -15.90 44.42 13.10
C GLY A 5 -15.81 42.92 13.45
N GLY A 6 -16.47 42.50 14.52
CA GLY A 6 -16.49 41.09 14.95
C GLY A 6 -17.11 40.14 13.90
N LEU A 7 -18.20 40.54 13.25
CA LEU A 7 -18.83 39.77 12.17
C LEU A 7 -17.90 39.59 10.95
N CYS A 8 -17.16 40.64 10.56
CA CYS A 8 -16.19 40.55 9.47
C CYS A 8 -15.03 39.59 9.78
N PHE A 9 -14.49 39.63 11.01
CA PHE A 9 -13.43 38.71 11.40
C PHE A 9 -13.91 37.25 11.47
N ALA A 10 -15.13 37.01 11.96
CA ALA A 10 -15.72 35.68 11.98
C ALA A 10 -15.95 35.14 10.55
N ALA A 11 -16.47 35.97 9.64
CA ALA A 11 -16.68 35.59 8.24
C ALA A 11 -15.36 35.26 7.53
N LEU A 12 -14.31 36.08 7.72
CA LEU A 12 -12.97 35.83 7.18
C LEU A 12 -12.37 34.52 7.72
N GLY A 13 -12.53 34.26 9.02
CA GLY A 13 -12.06 33.01 9.64
C GLY A 13 -12.75 31.77 9.07
N LEU A 14 -14.07 31.83 8.87
CA LEU A 14 -14.86 30.73 8.32
C LEU A 14 -14.49 30.47 6.84
N MET A 15 -14.24 31.53 6.08
CA MET A 15 -13.80 31.44 4.68
C MET A 15 -12.40 30.84 4.56
N LEU A 16 -11.46 31.22 5.43
CA LEU A 16 -10.12 30.63 5.51
C LEU A 16 -10.17 29.15 5.90
N PHE A 17 -11.00 28.81 6.88
CA PHE A 17 -11.21 27.44 7.32
C PHE A 17 -11.77 26.56 6.18
N ALA A 18 -12.78 27.05 5.47
CA ALA A 18 -13.34 26.36 4.31
C ALA A 18 -12.29 26.15 3.21
N TYR A 19 -11.45 27.16 2.93
CA TYR A 19 -10.37 27.06 1.95
C TYR A 19 -9.33 25.98 2.30
N ILE A 20 -8.92 25.88 3.57
CA ILE A 20 -7.99 24.84 4.02
C ILE A 20 -8.60 23.44 3.87
N PHE A 21 -9.90 23.30 4.14
CA PHE A 21 -10.60 22.02 3.99
C PHE A 21 -10.69 21.57 2.54
N VAL A 22 -11.06 22.47 1.63
CA VAL A 22 -11.17 22.15 0.20
C VAL A 22 -9.80 21.79 -0.39
N SER A 23 -8.76 22.58 -0.09
CA SER A 23 -7.42 22.36 -0.66
C SER A 23 -6.80 21.02 -0.23
N LYS A 24 -7.01 20.58 1.01
CA LYS A 24 -6.45 19.31 1.50
C LYS A 24 -7.29 18.08 1.18
N SER A 25 -8.46 18.25 0.57
CA SER A 25 -9.40 17.14 0.35
C SER A 25 -9.19 16.40 -0.97
N TRP A 26 -8.57 17.03 -1.96
CA TRP A 26 -8.39 16.41 -3.26
C TRP A 26 -7.27 15.39 -3.27
N VAL A 27 -7.62 14.15 -3.64
CA VAL A 27 -6.68 13.05 -3.87
C VAL A 27 -6.91 12.47 -5.26
N ILE A 28 -5.83 12.25 -5.99
CA ILE A 28 -5.85 11.67 -7.35
C ILE A 28 -5.21 10.29 -7.29
N VAL A 29 -5.97 9.27 -7.67
CA VAL A 29 -5.49 7.88 -7.77
C VAL A 29 -5.15 7.58 -9.22
N ARG A 30 -3.98 6.99 -9.45
CA ARG A 30 -3.47 6.63 -10.78
C ARG A 30 -4.21 5.42 -11.35
N HIS A 31 -4.24 5.32 -12.68
CA HIS A 31 -4.79 4.16 -13.38
C HIS A 31 -4.03 2.87 -13.06
N GLY A 32 -4.78 1.79 -12.86
CA GLY A 32 -4.23 0.49 -12.46
C GLY A 32 -3.85 0.40 -10.97
N SER A 33 -4.17 1.41 -10.16
CA SER A 33 -3.98 1.36 -8.72
C SER A 33 -5.26 1.74 -7.99
N THR A 34 -5.38 1.32 -6.74
CA THR A 34 -6.50 1.63 -5.86
C THR A 34 -6.00 2.07 -4.50
N MET A 35 -6.76 2.93 -3.85
CA MET A 35 -6.44 3.43 -2.51
C MET A 35 -7.58 3.08 -1.57
N LEU A 36 -7.25 2.50 -0.42
CA LEU A 36 -8.24 2.17 0.60
C LEU A 36 -8.33 3.32 1.60
N VAL A 37 -9.56 3.70 1.91
CA VAL A 37 -9.84 4.81 2.83
C VAL A 37 -10.59 4.26 4.04
N GLU A 38 -10.06 4.59 5.21
CA GLU A 38 -10.67 4.31 6.50
C GLU A 38 -11.28 5.60 7.07
N ARG A 39 -12.46 5.48 7.68
CA ARG A 39 -13.15 6.55 8.39
C ARG A 39 -13.37 6.11 9.82
N PHE A 40 -12.86 6.88 10.78
CA PHE A 40 -12.97 6.56 12.22
C PHE A 40 -12.56 5.11 12.57
N GLY A 41 -11.51 4.61 11.92
CA GLY A 41 -11.00 3.25 12.14
C GLY A 41 -11.82 2.13 11.48
N GLN A 42 -12.90 2.45 10.76
CA GLN A 42 -13.64 1.50 9.96
C GLN A 42 -13.38 1.70 8.46
N PHE A 43 -13.44 0.61 7.70
CA PHE A 43 -13.33 0.69 6.26
C PHE A 43 -14.52 1.45 5.67
N HIS A 44 -14.26 2.50 4.89
CA HIS A 44 -15.32 3.30 4.27
C HIS A 44 -15.49 3.00 2.78
N LYS A 45 -14.42 3.15 1.99
CA LYS A 45 -14.49 2.99 0.53
C LYS A 45 -13.14 2.60 -0.10
N GLN A 46 -13.23 2.02 -1.30
CA GLN A 46 -12.09 1.85 -2.20
C GLN A 46 -12.11 2.96 -3.25
N CYS A 47 -11.08 3.79 -3.29
CA CYS A 47 -10.90 4.82 -4.30
C CYS A 47 -10.27 4.21 -5.55
N LYS A 48 -11.12 3.97 -6.55
CA LYS A 48 -10.73 3.56 -7.92
C LYS A 48 -9.92 4.67 -8.61
N PRO A 49 -9.24 4.39 -9.74
CA PRO A 49 -8.57 5.42 -10.52
C PRO A 49 -9.46 6.63 -10.82
N GLY A 50 -8.92 7.83 -10.61
CA GLY A 50 -9.65 9.08 -10.76
C GLY A 50 -9.46 10.04 -9.59
N MET A 51 -10.17 11.16 -9.65
CA MET A 51 -10.18 12.19 -8.63
C MET A 51 -11.22 11.87 -7.56
N HIS A 52 -10.79 11.79 -6.31
CA HIS A 52 -11.66 11.56 -5.15
C HIS A 52 -11.52 12.69 -4.15
N PHE A 53 -12.64 13.06 -3.55
CA PHE A 53 -12.70 13.97 -2.42
C PHE A 53 -12.64 13.15 -1.12
N LEU A 54 -11.68 13.47 -0.26
CA LEU A 54 -11.44 12.81 1.03
C LEU A 54 -11.40 13.86 2.12
N ILE A 55 -12.25 13.72 3.14
CA ILE A 55 -12.29 14.70 4.22
C ILE A 55 -11.03 14.53 5.07
N PRO A 56 -10.08 15.49 5.08
CA PRO A 56 -8.71 15.26 5.57
C PRO A 56 -8.61 14.84 7.04
N PHE A 57 -9.58 15.23 7.87
CA PHE A 57 -9.61 14.89 9.30
C PHE A 57 -10.33 13.55 9.59
N VAL A 58 -11.27 13.18 8.73
CA VAL A 58 -12.18 12.05 8.98
C VAL A 58 -11.74 10.81 8.21
N ASP A 59 -11.26 11.02 6.99
CA ASP A 59 -10.84 9.99 6.05
C ASP A 59 -9.31 9.87 6.08
N HIS A 60 -8.80 8.70 6.44
CA HIS A 60 -7.38 8.41 6.46
C HIS A 60 -7.01 7.37 5.39
N PRO A 61 -5.96 7.63 4.58
CA PRO A 61 -5.40 6.62 3.68
C PRO A 61 -4.90 5.43 4.48
N ARG A 62 -5.39 4.23 4.18
CA ARG A 62 -4.84 3.04 4.80
C ARG A 62 -3.47 2.76 4.20
N LYS A 63 -2.47 2.73 5.06
CA LYS A 63 -1.10 2.41 4.70
C LYS A 63 -0.93 0.89 4.65
N VAL A 64 -0.55 0.35 3.50
CA VAL A 64 -0.19 -1.05 3.36
C VAL A 64 1.33 -1.17 3.43
N HIS A 65 1.80 -2.12 4.22
CA HIS A 65 3.22 -2.44 4.31
C HIS A 65 3.58 -3.41 3.20
N TRP A 66 4.47 -2.99 2.32
CA TRP A 66 5.05 -3.81 1.29
C TRP A 66 6.50 -4.06 1.67
N ARG A 67 6.86 -5.33 1.76
CA ARG A 67 8.25 -5.75 1.90
C ARG A 67 8.75 -6.11 0.51
N TYR A 68 9.80 -5.46 0.06
CA TYR A 68 10.57 -5.93 -1.10
C TYR A 68 12.04 -6.00 -0.70
N VAL A 69 12.75 -6.99 -1.24
CA VAL A 69 14.19 -7.10 -1.06
C VAL A 69 14.84 -6.25 -2.14
N ASP A 70 15.53 -5.17 -1.75
CA ASP A 70 16.34 -4.37 -2.67
C ASP A 70 17.79 -4.86 -2.54
N VAL A 71 18.34 -5.39 -3.63
CA VAL A 71 19.73 -5.84 -3.70
C VAL A 71 20.57 -4.66 -4.19
N ARG A 72 21.03 -3.83 -3.27
CA ARG A 72 21.90 -2.70 -3.60
C ARG A 72 23.34 -3.18 -3.69
N ARG A 73 23.90 -3.12 -4.90
CA ARG A 73 25.31 -3.43 -5.11
C ARG A 73 26.20 -2.25 -4.74
N ALA A 74 26.63 -2.19 -3.49
CA ALA A 74 27.70 -1.30 -3.02
C ALA A 74 29.01 -2.11 -2.91
N GLY A 75 29.83 -2.11 -3.96
CA GLY A 75 31.14 -2.78 -3.98
C GLY A 75 31.11 -4.28 -4.32
N ASN A 76 32.02 -5.06 -3.70
CA ASN A 76 32.22 -6.50 -3.96
C ASN A 76 31.28 -7.42 -3.16
N SER A 77 30.51 -6.90 -2.22
CA SER A 77 29.64 -7.70 -1.34
C SER A 77 28.16 -7.50 -1.71
N HIS A 78 27.41 -8.60 -1.88
CA HIS A 78 25.96 -8.56 -2.09
C HIS A 78 25.27 -8.35 -0.75
N GLU A 79 25.01 -7.10 -0.37
CA GLU A 79 24.17 -6.81 0.80
C GLU A 79 22.70 -6.72 0.36
N THR A 80 21.91 -7.70 0.77
CA THR A 80 20.46 -7.72 0.59
C THR A 80 19.81 -6.91 1.70
N TYR A 81 19.19 -5.78 1.37
CA TYR A 81 18.42 -4.98 2.33
C TYR A 81 16.93 -5.25 2.15
N VAL A 82 16.27 -5.69 3.22
CA VAL A 82 14.82 -5.84 3.24
C VAL A 82 14.20 -4.46 3.44
N VAL A 83 13.73 -3.83 2.37
CA VAL A 83 13.14 -2.49 2.43
C VAL A 83 11.64 -2.61 2.70
N ARG A 84 11.20 -1.99 3.80
CA ARG A 84 9.78 -1.87 4.14
C ARG A 84 9.25 -0.55 3.57
N LYS A 85 8.52 -0.62 2.44
CA LYS A 85 7.85 0.55 1.87
C LYS A 85 6.40 0.58 2.31
N THR A 86 6.01 1.72 2.86
CA THR A 86 4.64 1.95 3.29
C THR A 86 3.96 2.84 2.25
N THR A 87 3.04 2.27 1.45
CA THR A 87 2.28 3.03 0.45
C THR A 87 0.79 3.01 0.79
N SER A 88 0.12 4.14 0.58
CA SER A 88 -1.34 4.26 0.66
C SER A 88 -2.05 3.76 -0.59
N VAL A 89 -1.30 3.57 -1.68
CA VAL A 89 -1.79 3.14 -2.99
C VAL A 89 -1.34 1.71 -3.24
N ILE A 90 -2.29 0.85 -3.59
CA ILE A 90 -2.10 -0.55 -3.93
C ILE A 90 -2.18 -0.66 -5.45
N ASP A 91 -1.15 -1.23 -6.06
CA ASP A 91 -1.17 -1.50 -7.49
C ASP A 91 -1.96 -2.79 -7.77
N LEU A 92 -2.80 -2.76 -8.79
CA LEU A 92 -3.68 -3.85 -9.20
C LEU A 92 -3.13 -4.60 -10.41
N ARG A 93 -1.96 -4.20 -10.92
CA ARG A 93 -1.29 -4.85 -12.03
C ARG A 93 -0.60 -6.13 -11.55
N GLU A 94 -0.13 -6.93 -12.50
CA GLU A 94 0.68 -8.11 -12.20
C GLU A 94 1.99 -7.70 -11.54
N HIS A 95 2.32 -8.39 -10.45
CA HIS A 95 3.58 -8.27 -9.75
C HIS A 95 4.34 -9.58 -9.82
N VAL A 96 5.66 -9.47 -9.90
CA VAL A 96 6.60 -10.59 -9.84
C VAL A 96 7.18 -10.66 -8.44
N LEU A 97 7.14 -11.85 -7.86
CA LEU A 97 7.81 -12.19 -6.60
C LEU A 97 8.84 -13.29 -6.86
N ASP A 98 10.07 -13.03 -6.41
CA ASP A 98 11.20 -13.94 -6.47
C ASP A 98 11.46 -14.49 -5.06
N PHE A 99 11.51 -15.82 -4.92
CA PHE A 99 11.68 -16.50 -3.62
C PHE A 99 13.11 -16.95 -3.34
N GLY A 100 14.03 -16.67 -4.26
CA GLY A 100 15.39 -17.19 -4.22
C GLY A 100 15.47 -18.70 -4.33
N GLN A 101 16.70 -19.19 -4.31
CA GLN A 101 17.02 -20.60 -4.50
C GLN A 101 16.72 -21.43 -3.25
N GLN A 102 16.00 -22.54 -3.42
CA GLN A 102 15.66 -23.46 -2.34
C GLN A 102 16.14 -24.88 -2.64
N LEU A 103 16.71 -25.54 -1.62
CA LEU A 103 17.14 -26.94 -1.68
C LEU A 103 15.94 -27.85 -1.37
N VAL A 104 15.52 -28.63 -2.35
CA VAL A 104 14.38 -29.54 -2.26
C VAL A 104 14.79 -30.97 -2.57
N ILE A 105 14.11 -31.92 -1.92
CA ILE A 105 14.39 -33.35 -2.08
C ILE A 105 13.31 -33.92 -3.00
N THR A 106 13.73 -34.36 -4.17
CA THR A 106 12.83 -35.04 -5.11
C THR A 106 12.36 -36.38 -4.57
N LYS A 107 11.30 -36.95 -5.16
CA LYS A 107 10.78 -38.28 -4.82
C LYS A 107 11.87 -39.36 -4.90
N ASP A 108 12.81 -39.21 -5.82
CA ASP A 108 13.92 -40.14 -6.04
C ASP A 108 15.11 -39.88 -5.09
N THR A 109 14.91 -39.12 -4.02
CA THR A 109 15.91 -38.84 -2.99
C THR A 109 17.12 -38.06 -3.52
N VAL A 110 16.95 -37.32 -4.62
CA VAL A 110 17.98 -36.42 -5.16
C VAL A 110 17.72 -35.01 -4.67
N ASN A 111 18.74 -34.41 -4.07
CA ASN A 111 18.75 -33.00 -3.69
C ASN A 111 18.94 -32.14 -4.93
N ILE A 112 17.96 -31.29 -5.23
CA ILE A 112 18.04 -30.31 -6.32
C ILE A 112 17.80 -28.91 -5.77
N VAL A 113 18.36 -27.91 -6.44
CA VAL A 113 18.10 -26.50 -6.14
C VAL A 113 17.12 -25.99 -7.18
N ILE A 114 15.95 -25.53 -6.73
CA ILE A 114 14.95 -24.94 -7.60
C ILE A 114 14.92 -23.43 -7.34
N ASP A 115 14.82 -22.68 -8.42
CA ASP A 115 14.49 -21.25 -8.42
C ASP A 115 13.07 -21.09 -8.98
N ALA A 116 12.24 -20.29 -8.31
CA ALA A 116 10.82 -20.16 -8.62
C ALA A 116 10.40 -18.69 -8.65
N LEU A 117 9.65 -18.33 -9.68
CA LEU A 117 9.04 -17.01 -9.85
C LEU A 117 7.52 -17.12 -9.73
N LEU A 118 6.90 -16.29 -8.89
CA LEU A 118 5.44 -16.19 -8.79
C LEU A 118 4.96 -14.87 -9.39
N TYR A 119 4.05 -14.99 -10.35
CA TYR A 119 3.26 -13.89 -10.87
C TYR A 119 1.93 -13.85 -10.14
N TYR A 120 1.59 -12.71 -9.54
CA TYR A 120 0.30 -12.54 -8.87
C TYR A 120 -0.30 -11.17 -9.18
N GLN A 121 -1.64 -11.13 -9.21
CA GLN A 121 -2.42 -9.91 -9.38
C GLN A 121 -3.43 -9.79 -8.24
N ILE A 122 -3.58 -8.59 -7.70
CA ILE A 122 -4.55 -8.31 -6.65
C ILE A 122 -5.93 -8.09 -7.28
N GLN A 123 -6.84 -9.04 -7.09
CA GLN A 123 -8.22 -8.95 -7.57
C GLN A 123 -9.09 -8.07 -6.66
N ASP A 124 -9.00 -8.28 -5.34
CA ASP A 124 -9.68 -7.44 -4.33
C ASP A 124 -8.67 -6.88 -3.32
N ALA A 125 -8.42 -5.57 -3.46
CA ALA A 125 -7.50 -4.85 -2.60
C ALA A 125 -7.99 -4.76 -1.15
N ARG A 126 -9.31 -4.69 -0.91
CA ARG A 126 -9.85 -4.62 0.45
C ARG A 126 -9.52 -5.89 1.22
N LEU A 127 -9.77 -7.05 0.62
CA LEU A 127 -9.47 -8.33 1.26
C LEU A 127 -7.97 -8.51 1.46
N ALA A 128 -7.18 -8.23 0.43
CA ALA A 128 -5.72 -8.33 0.50
C ALA A 128 -5.12 -7.48 1.63
N ALA A 129 -5.60 -6.24 1.77
CA ALA A 129 -5.06 -5.34 2.78
C ALA A 129 -5.62 -5.65 4.19
N LEU A 130 -6.93 -5.91 4.33
CA LEU A 130 -7.56 -6.04 5.65
C LEU A 130 -7.34 -7.42 6.28
N LYS A 131 -7.35 -8.49 5.49
CA LYS A 131 -7.22 -9.86 6.01
C LYS A 131 -5.77 -10.28 6.24
N ILE A 132 -4.82 -9.70 5.50
CA ILE A 132 -3.42 -10.13 5.49
C ILE A 132 -2.53 -8.96 5.93
N ARG A 133 -1.69 -9.20 6.94
CA ARG A 133 -0.80 -8.17 7.51
C ARG A 133 0.29 -7.73 6.52
N ASN A 134 0.87 -8.71 5.83
CA ASN A 134 1.89 -8.51 4.81
C ASN A 134 1.70 -9.58 3.73
N LEU A 135 1.23 -9.16 2.56
CA LEU A 135 0.86 -10.07 1.47
C LEU A 135 2.08 -10.76 0.84
N PRO A 136 3.15 -10.05 0.41
CA PRO A 136 4.36 -10.67 -0.11
C PRO A 136 4.96 -11.75 0.79
N ASP A 137 5.13 -11.46 2.09
CA ASP A 137 5.72 -12.43 3.04
C ASP A 137 4.86 -13.68 3.20
N ALA A 138 3.53 -13.51 3.22
CA ALA A 138 2.61 -14.63 3.33
C ALA A 138 2.69 -15.53 2.10
N LEU A 139 2.76 -14.93 0.90
CA LEU A 139 2.95 -15.67 -0.34
C LEU A 139 4.29 -16.39 -0.36
N GLU A 140 5.38 -15.73 0.04
CA GLU A 140 6.72 -16.32 0.16
C GLU A 140 6.72 -17.57 1.05
N LEU A 141 6.19 -17.47 2.26
CA LEU A 141 6.15 -18.59 3.20
C LEU A 141 5.25 -19.74 2.71
N LEU A 142 4.08 -19.44 2.13
CA LEU A 142 3.18 -20.46 1.59
C LEU A 142 3.80 -21.18 0.39
N THR A 143 4.45 -20.44 -0.49
CA THR A 143 5.08 -21.01 -1.69
C THR A 143 6.29 -21.84 -1.29
N GLN A 144 7.13 -21.37 -0.36
CA GLN A 144 8.21 -22.15 0.26
C GLN A 144 7.70 -23.47 0.86
N ALA A 145 6.61 -23.43 1.62
CA ALA A 145 6.02 -24.63 2.21
C ALA A 145 5.41 -25.60 1.18
N THR A 146 5.04 -25.10 0.00
CA THR A 146 4.48 -25.90 -1.09
C THR A 146 5.55 -26.50 -1.99
N LEU A 147 6.68 -25.80 -2.16
CA LEU A 147 7.83 -26.26 -2.93
C LEU A 147 8.67 -27.29 -2.17
N ARG A 148 8.69 -27.18 -0.83
CA ARG A 148 9.39 -28.09 0.08
C ARG A 148 8.81 -29.51 0.07
#